data_AF-D8QTF9-F1
#
_entry.id   AF-D8QTF9-F1
#
_cell.length_a   1.000
_cell.length_b   1.000
_cell.length_c   1.000
_cell.angle_alpha   90.00
_cell.angle_beta   90.00
_cell.angle_gamma   90.00
#
_symmetry.space_group_name_H-M   'P 1'
#
loop_
_entity.id
_entity.type
_entity.pdbx_description
1 polymer ?
#
loop_
_entity_poly.entity_id
_entity_poly.type
_entity_poly.pdbx_seq_one_letter_code
_entity_poly.pdbx_strand_id
1 'polypeptide(L)'
;MKMASATLRSVLEALNLGLSSNGTLHSKTMRLACSIFTTIQAVVRGGAAEEYLQEILPCLKASASYTGKLLFLCRRDRGPHYAEEPTLAHDVLDTLAVIEQHNVGSCVSLLPALRKWIPDIVAAVSEKVDSSDTETVPAWVKHVAAASNEAPEGSEENNRTRDDGNPDNQVGSVDLTQSILKALPKASREVQEAFVCLLARHTVSCFEGSDYDEGVGLVHLICRRILRSKASLSGSLQDDFTRVYNRLSSMDDERFQATILLVKEVLLPCEK
;
A
#
# COMPACT_ATOMS: atom_id res chain seq x y z
N MET A 1 22.76 -5.39 -8.76
CA MET A 1 21.81 -4.30 -8.42
C MET A 1 22.13 -2.96 -9.10
N LYS A 2 23.33 -2.40 -8.93
CA LYS A 2 23.72 -1.10 -9.55
C LYS A 2 23.46 -1.05 -11.06
N MET A 3 23.87 -2.09 -11.79
CA MET A 3 23.63 -2.22 -13.23
C MET A 3 22.13 -2.24 -13.58
N ALA A 4 21.31 -3.00 -12.85
CA ALA A 4 19.87 -3.10 -13.11
C ALA A 4 19.14 -1.77 -12.88
N SER A 5 19.48 -1.04 -11.81
CA SER A 5 18.93 0.31 -11.55
C SER A 5 19.36 1.32 -12.63
N ALA A 6 20.61 1.26 -13.09
CA ALA A 6 21.08 2.08 -14.21
C ALA A 6 20.36 1.73 -15.52
N THR A 7 20.13 0.44 -15.81
CA THR A 7 19.35 0.01 -16.98
C THR A 7 17.92 0.53 -16.90
N LEU A 8 17.26 0.40 -15.74
CA LEU A 8 15.91 0.92 -15.53
C LEU A 8 15.85 2.44 -15.76
N ARG A 9 16.84 3.18 -15.26
CA ARG A 9 16.99 4.63 -15.52
C ARG A 9 17.09 4.94 -17.00
N SER A 10 18.03 4.31 -17.70
CA SER A 10 18.31 4.61 -19.11
C SER A 10 17.11 4.29 -20.00
N VAL A 11 16.42 3.18 -19.74
CA VAL A 11 15.21 2.82 -20.50
C VAL A 11 14.07 3.80 -20.20
N LEU A 12 13.90 4.21 -18.94
CA LEU A 12 12.90 5.21 -18.58
C LEU A 12 13.19 6.60 -19.18
N GLU A 13 14.45 7.01 -19.24
CA GLU A 13 14.86 8.25 -19.91
C GLU A 13 14.53 8.17 -21.41
N ALA A 14 14.77 7.03 -22.06
CA ALA A 14 14.40 6.81 -23.46
C ALA A 14 12.87 6.87 -23.68
N LEU A 15 12.08 6.24 -22.80
CA LEU A 15 10.62 6.33 -22.83
C LEU A 15 10.13 7.77 -22.68
N ASN A 16 10.68 8.50 -21.71
CA ASN A 16 10.29 9.88 -21.41
C ASN A 16 10.65 10.86 -22.54
N LEU A 17 11.68 10.56 -23.33
CA LEU A 17 12.06 11.32 -24.52
C LEU A 17 11.21 10.97 -25.75
N GLY A 18 10.23 10.05 -25.63
CA GLY A 18 9.42 9.59 -26.75
C GLY A 18 10.19 8.78 -27.77
N LEU A 19 11.40 8.30 -27.43
CA LEU A 19 12.23 7.49 -28.33
C LEU A 19 11.64 6.09 -28.55
N SER A 20 10.62 5.72 -27.77
CA SER A 20 9.85 4.51 -27.96
C SER A 20 8.43 4.69 -27.45
N SER A 21 7.46 4.71 -28.36
CA SER A 21 6.03 4.56 -28.07
C SER A 21 5.58 3.09 -28.10
N ASN A 22 6.53 2.16 -28.15
CA ASN A 22 6.23 0.74 -28.34
C ASN A 22 5.81 0.13 -27.00
N GLY A 23 4.57 -0.36 -26.91
CA GLY A 23 4.06 -1.06 -25.72
C GLY A 23 4.94 -2.24 -25.28
N THR A 24 5.68 -2.84 -26.20
CA THR A 24 6.63 -3.91 -25.89
C THR A 24 7.82 -3.44 -25.04
N LEU A 25 8.28 -2.19 -25.18
CA LEU A 25 9.37 -1.66 -24.36
C LEU A 25 8.86 -1.37 -22.94
N HIS A 26 7.66 -0.82 -22.80
CA HIS A 26 7.01 -0.60 -21.50
C HIS A 26 6.86 -1.92 -20.74
N SER A 27 6.26 -2.97 -21.34
CA SER A 27 6.14 -4.29 -20.71
C SER A 27 7.49 -4.88 -20.30
N LYS A 28 8.52 -4.78 -21.16
CA LYS A 28 9.88 -5.25 -20.81
C LYS A 28 10.48 -4.46 -19.65
N THR A 29 10.24 -3.14 -19.60
CA THR A 29 10.71 -2.26 -18.53
C THR A 29 10.01 -2.59 -17.21
N MET A 30 8.70 -2.82 -17.25
CA MET A 30 7.92 -3.26 -16.09
C MET A 30 8.42 -4.60 -15.57
N ARG A 31 8.63 -5.59 -16.45
CA ARG A 31 9.18 -6.90 -16.05
C ARG A 31 10.58 -6.80 -15.44
N LEU A 32 11.43 -5.93 -15.98
CA LEU A 32 12.73 -5.64 -15.37
C LEU A 32 12.55 -5.07 -13.97
N ALA A 33 11.65 -4.10 -13.79
CA ALA A 33 11.35 -3.53 -12.48
C ALA A 33 10.82 -4.59 -11.50
N CYS A 34 9.85 -5.42 -11.89
CA CYS A 34 9.36 -6.56 -11.09
C CYS A 34 10.50 -7.50 -10.68
N SER A 35 11.40 -7.84 -11.62
CA SER A 35 12.55 -8.70 -11.33
C SER A 35 13.50 -8.07 -10.31
N ILE A 36 13.70 -6.76 -10.34
CA ILE A 36 14.51 -6.03 -9.35
C ILE A 36 13.88 -6.17 -7.96
N PHE A 37 12.58 -5.92 -7.81
CA PHE A 37 11.89 -5.99 -6.53
C PHE A 37 11.81 -7.41 -5.97
N THR A 38 11.45 -8.39 -6.79
CA THR A 38 11.42 -9.80 -6.38
C THR A 38 12.80 -10.31 -5.94
N THR A 39 13.87 -9.90 -6.64
CA THR A 39 15.25 -10.21 -6.23
C THR A 39 15.59 -9.59 -4.86
N ILE A 40 15.20 -8.33 -4.62
CA ILE A 40 15.42 -7.67 -3.33
C ILE A 40 14.65 -8.39 -2.22
N GLN A 41 13.39 -8.73 -2.44
CA GLN A 41 12.59 -9.49 -1.47
C GLN A 41 13.27 -10.81 -1.12
N ALA A 42 13.78 -11.56 -2.11
CA ALA A 42 14.48 -12.82 -1.89
C ALA A 42 15.76 -12.64 -1.06
N VAL A 43 16.53 -11.58 -1.35
CA VAL A 43 17.74 -11.23 -0.58
C VAL A 43 17.40 -10.88 0.87
N VAL A 44 16.38 -10.04 1.09
CA VAL A 44 15.99 -9.59 2.44
C VAL A 44 15.45 -10.75 3.26
N ARG A 45 14.54 -11.56 2.67
CA ARG A 45 14.00 -12.77 3.32
C ARG A 45 15.06 -13.84 3.57
N GLY A 46 16.12 -13.86 2.76
CA GLY A 46 17.26 -14.75 2.92
C GLY A 46 18.19 -14.39 4.09
N GLY A 47 17.89 -13.34 4.85
CA GLY A 47 18.70 -12.93 6.00
C GLY A 47 20.04 -12.33 5.58
N ALA A 48 20.07 -11.57 4.48
CA ALA A 48 21.28 -10.87 4.06
C ALA A 48 21.86 -10.01 5.20
N ALA A 49 23.18 -9.90 5.25
CA ALA A 49 23.86 -9.07 6.24
C ALA A 49 23.46 -7.59 6.09
N GLU A 50 23.37 -6.87 7.21
CA GLU A 50 22.96 -5.47 7.22
C GLU A 50 23.85 -4.59 6.33
N GLU A 51 25.15 -4.87 6.28
CA GLU A 51 26.10 -4.12 5.45
C GLU A 51 25.77 -4.26 3.96
N TYR A 52 25.37 -5.46 3.52
CA TYR A 52 24.94 -5.70 2.15
C TYR A 52 23.66 -4.94 1.84
N LEU A 53 22.74 -4.88 2.80
CA LEU A 53 21.47 -4.20 2.65
C LEU A 53 21.64 -2.68 2.59
N GLN A 54 22.56 -2.11 3.37
CA GLN A 54 22.97 -0.71 3.27
C GLN A 54 23.59 -0.40 1.91
N GLU A 55 24.33 -1.34 1.30
CA GLU A 55 24.90 -1.15 -0.04
C GLU A 55 23.84 -1.11 -1.15
N ILE A 56 22.78 -1.92 -1.03
CA ILE A 56 21.71 -1.97 -2.04
C ILE A 56 20.67 -0.87 -1.86
N LEU A 57 20.56 -0.27 -0.67
CA LEU A 57 19.54 0.73 -0.35
C LEU A 57 19.49 1.92 -1.33
N PRO A 58 20.62 2.53 -1.77
CA PRO A 58 20.59 3.57 -2.80
C PRO A 58 20.05 3.08 -4.14
N CYS A 59 20.36 1.85 -4.52
CA CYS A 59 19.84 1.24 -5.76
C CYS A 59 18.34 1.02 -5.66
N LEU A 60 17.85 0.62 -4.49
CA LEU A 60 16.43 0.47 -4.23
C LEU A 60 15.71 1.83 -4.28
N LYS A 61 16.23 2.88 -3.64
CA LYS A 61 15.66 4.25 -3.71
C LYS A 61 15.51 4.71 -5.16
N ALA A 62 16.56 4.53 -5.95
CA ALA A 62 16.53 4.89 -7.36
C ALA A 62 15.49 4.05 -8.12
N SER A 63 15.50 2.73 -7.93
CA SER A 63 14.57 1.81 -8.61
C SER A 63 13.11 2.06 -8.26
N ALA A 64 12.82 2.36 -6.99
CA ALA A 64 11.51 2.78 -6.49
C ALA A 64 11.03 4.08 -7.16
N SER A 65 11.91 5.08 -7.25
CA SER A 65 11.59 6.34 -7.92
C SER A 65 11.34 6.17 -9.42
N TYR A 66 12.16 5.36 -10.10
CA TYR A 66 11.99 5.06 -11.53
C TYR A 66 10.73 4.25 -11.81
N THR A 67 10.39 3.32 -10.92
CA THR A 67 9.18 2.52 -11.02
C THR A 67 7.93 3.38 -10.84
N GLY A 68 7.90 4.25 -9.84
CA GLY A 68 6.80 5.21 -9.68
C GLY A 68 6.61 6.09 -10.93
N LYS A 69 7.70 6.59 -11.51
CA LYS A 69 7.64 7.34 -12.77
C LYS A 69 7.17 6.47 -13.95
N LEU A 70 7.56 5.20 -14.01
CA LEU A 70 7.11 4.27 -15.04
C LEU A 70 5.59 4.03 -14.95
N LEU A 71 5.07 3.78 -13.75
CA LEU A 71 3.64 3.63 -13.49
C LEU A 71 2.90 4.90 -13.93
N PHE A 72 3.37 6.08 -13.51
CA PHE A 72 2.80 7.36 -13.91
C PHE A 72 2.74 7.53 -15.45
N LEU A 73 3.84 7.21 -16.16
CA LEU A 73 3.87 7.31 -17.62
C LEU A 73 2.88 6.35 -18.29
N CYS A 74 2.79 5.11 -17.80
CA CYS A 74 1.86 4.10 -18.34
C CYS A 74 0.40 4.54 -18.17
N ARG A 75 0.05 5.08 -16.99
CA ARG A 75 -1.28 5.63 -16.71
C ARG A 75 -1.61 6.86 -17.54
N ARG A 76 -0.64 7.76 -17.72
CA ARG A 76 -0.83 8.98 -18.51
C ARG A 76 -1.11 8.65 -19.97
N ASP A 77 -0.41 7.67 -20.51
CA ASP A 77 -0.47 7.34 -21.93
C ASP A 77 -1.66 6.39 -22.26
N ARG A 78 -2.48 6.00 -21.27
CA ARG A 78 -3.78 5.27 -21.33
C ARG A 78 -3.84 4.16 -22.40
N GLY A 79 -2.76 3.40 -22.55
CA GLY A 79 -2.71 2.27 -23.47
C GLY A 79 -3.39 1.03 -22.86
N PRO A 80 -4.18 0.25 -23.63
CA PRO A 80 -4.88 -0.95 -23.14
C PRO A 80 -3.96 -2.16 -22.87
N HIS A 81 -2.67 -1.94 -22.56
CA HIS A 81 -1.62 -2.96 -22.69
C HIS A 81 -0.66 -3.09 -21.51
N TYR A 82 -0.98 -2.53 -20.34
CA TYR A 82 -0.10 -2.61 -19.17
C TYR A 82 -0.65 -3.53 -18.09
N ALA A 83 -0.87 -4.81 -18.46
CA ALA A 83 -1.32 -5.84 -17.53
C ALA A 83 -0.35 -6.04 -16.34
N GLU A 84 0.90 -5.63 -16.50
CA GLU A 84 1.93 -5.71 -15.47
C GLU A 84 1.90 -4.54 -14.47
N GLU A 85 1.19 -3.44 -14.74
CA GLU A 85 1.14 -2.24 -13.86
C GLU A 85 0.74 -2.58 -12.42
N PRO A 86 -0.37 -3.32 -12.19
CA PRO A 86 -0.79 -3.61 -10.83
C PRO A 86 0.17 -4.57 -10.13
N THR A 87 0.68 -5.57 -10.85
CA THR A 87 1.64 -6.54 -10.31
C THR A 87 2.91 -5.85 -9.86
N LEU A 88 3.43 -4.90 -10.65
CA LEU A 88 4.59 -4.10 -10.28
C LEU A 88 4.32 -3.24 -9.04
N ALA A 89 3.13 -2.64 -8.95
CA ALA A 89 2.76 -1.84 -7.79
C ALA A 89 2.66 -2.69 -6.50
N HIS A 90 2.11 -3.91 -6.60
CA HIS A 90 2.14 -4.89 -5.52
C HIS A 90 3.58 -5.25 -5.11
N ASP A 91 4.45 -5.58 -6.07
CA ASP A 91 5.86 -5.94 -5.81
C ASP A 91 6.61 -4.82 -5.08
N VAL A 92 6.36 -3.55 -5.45
CA VAL A 92 6.95 -2.38 -4.78
C VAL A 92 6.49 -2.30 -3.32
N LEU A 93 5.19 -2.35 -3.07
CA LEU A 93 4.65 -2.25 -1.72
C LEU A 93 5.06 -3.44 -0.84
N ASP A 94 5.03 -4.66 -1.37
CA ASP A 94 5.49 -5.86 -0.67
C ASP A 94 6.99 -5.79 -0.37
N THR A 95 7.81 -5.23 -1.27
CA THR A 95 9.23 -5.05 -0.98
C THR A 95 9.45 -4.10 0.19
N LEU A 96 8.69 -3.01 0.27
CA LEU A 96 8.80 -2.07 1.38
C LEU A 96 8.37 -2.72 2.70
N ALA A 97 7.27 -3.46 2.69
CA ALA A 97 6.80 -4.20 3.86
C ALA A 97 7.83 -5.22 4.33
N VAL A 98 8.42 -6.01 3.41
CA VAL A 98 9.47 -6.98 3.73
C VAL A 98 10.70 -6.31 4.34
N ILE A 99 11.13 -5.16 3.83
CA ILE A 99 12.29 -4.43 4.38
C ILE A 99 11.98 -3.90 5.79
N GLU A 100 10.76 -3.39 6.00
CA GLU A 100 10.31 -2.93 7.32
C GLU A 100 10.24 -4.07 8.33
N GLN A 101 9.68 -5.23 7.96
CA GLN A 101 9.64 -6.44 8.80
C GLN A 101 11.02 -6.86 9.31
N HIS A 102 12.03 -6.75 8.45
CA HIS A 102 13.37 -7.22 8.76
C HIS A 102 14.23 -6.12 9.43
N ASN A 103 13.65 -4.94 9.75
CA ASN A 103 14.34 -3.77 10.31
C ASN A 103 15.60 -3.37 9.52
N VAL A 104 15.57 -3.56 8.21
CA VAL A 104 16.74 -3.45 7.33
C VAL A 104 17.01 -1.99 6.98
N GLY A 105 17.73 -1.31 7.88
CA GLY A 105 17.84 0.14 7.81
C GLY A 105 16.46 0.80 7.91
N SER A 106 16.44 2.08 8.26
CA SER A 106 15.15 2.75 8.37
C SER A 106 14.49 2.84 6.99
N CYS A 107 13.42 2.05 6.76
CA CYS A 107 12.53 2.17 5.59
C CYS A 107 12.11 3.63 5.36
N VAL A 108 12.09 4.43 6.43
CA VAL A 108 11.99 5.90 6.43
C VAL A 108 12.84 6.54 5.36
N SER A 109 14.03 6.03 5.09
CA SER A 109 14.93 6.64 4.11
C SER A 109 14.52 6.36 2.66
N LEU A 110 13.68 5.34 2.41
CA LEU A 110 13.05 5.04 1.11
C LEU A 110 11.78 5.86 0.89
N LEU A 111 11.06 6.19 1.96
CA LEU A 111 9.75 6.85 1.90
C LEU A 111 9.76 8.20 1.17
N PRO A 112 10.75 9.11 1.35
CA PRO A 112 10.81 10.36 0.59
C PRO A 112 10.87 10.14 -0.92
N ALA A 113 11.53 9.07 -1.39
CA ALA A 113 11.65 8.79 -2.82
C ALA A 113 10.33 8.30 -3.42
N LEU A 114 9.52 7.61 -2.61
CA LEU A 114 8.24 7.03 -3.00
C LEU A 114 7.06 7.95 -2.77
N ARG A 115 7.15 8.90 -1.84
CA ARG A 115 6.03 9.74 -1.37
C ARG A 115 5.22 10.37 -2.49
N LYS A 116 5.90 10.86 -3.52
CA LYS A 116 5.26 11.50 -4.69
C LYS A 116 4.57 10.52 -5.63
N TRP A 117 4.91 9.23 -5.55
CA TRP A 117 4.39 8.14 -6.39
C TRP A 117 3.38 7.25 -5.69
N ILE A 118 3.19 7.41 -4.37
CA ILE A 118 2.20 6.64 -3.61
C ILE A 118 0.82 6.69 -4.28
N PRO A 119 0.31 7.85 -4.77
CA PRO A 119 -0.98 7.87 -5.43
C PRO A 119 -1.05 6.96 -6.66
N ASP A 120 -0.04 6.99 -7.52
CA ASP A 120 0.03 6.16 -8.73
C ASP A 120 0.16 4.68 -8.40
N ILE A 121 0.97 4.33 -7.39
CA ILE A 121 1.15 2.95 -6.91
C ILE A 121 -0.18 2.39 -6.37
N VAL A 122 -0.87 3.17 -5.54
CA VAL A 122 -2.17 2.76 -4.98
C VAL A 122 -3.23 2.62 -6.08
N ALA A 123 -3.25 3.55 -7.04
CA ALA A 123 -4.16 3.50 -8.17
C ALA A 123 -3.93 2.23 -9.02
N ALA A 124 -2.65 1.92 -9.31
CA ALA A 124 -2.24 0.74 -10.07
C ALA A 124 -2.70 -0.56 -9.42
N VAL A 125 -2.48 -0.70 -8.10
CA VAL A 125 -2.92 -1.87 -7.33
C VAL A 125 -4.43 -2.09 -7.47
N SER A 126 -5.20 -1.02 -7.41
CA SER A 126 -6.66 -1.10 -7.32
C SER A 126 -7.33 -1.61 -8.59
N GLU A 127 -6.70 -1.43 -9.76
CA GLU A 127 -7.23 -1.88 -11.05
C GLU A 127 -7.24 -3.40 -11.22
N LYS A 128 -6.32 -4.13 -10.55
CA LYS A 128 -6.30 -5.61 -10.62
C LYS A 128 -7.32 -6.26 -9.72
N VAL A 129 -7.79 -5.55 -8.69
CA VAL A 129 -8.72 -6.09 -7.70
C VAL A 129 -10.08 -6.42 -8.32
N ASP A 130 -10.43 -5.82 -9.46
CA ASP A 130 -11.67 -6.13 -10.20
C ASP A 130 -11.59 -7.45 -10.98
N SER A 131 -10.42 -8.11 -11.04
CA SER A 131 -10.15 -9.18 -12.01
C SER A 131 -9.74 -10.56 -11.48
N SER A 132 -9.46 -10.76 -10.18
CA SER A 132 -9.10 -12.13 -9.73
C SER A 132 -9.23 -12.43 -8.23
N ASP A 133 -9.63 -13.68 -7.98
CA ASP A 133 -9.43 -14.52 -6.79
C ASP A 133 -7.96 -14.57 -6.32
N THR A 134 -7.42 -13.48 -5.81
CA THR A 134 -6.14 -13.57 -5.09
C THR A 134 -6.39 -14.13 -3.69
N GLU A 135 -6.28 -15.46 -3.56
CA GLU A 135 -6.30 -16.21 -2.29
C GLU A 135 -5.20 -15.76 -1.30
N THR A 136 -4.20 -15.01 -1.77
CA THR A 136 -3.08 -14.54 -0.95
C THR A 136 -3.08 -13.03 -0.79
N VAL A 137 -3.29 -12.62 0.46
CA VAL A 137 -3.23 -11.25 0.94
C VAL A 137 -1.80 -10.72 0.82
N PRO A 138 -1.56 -9.58 0.13
CA PRO A 138 -0.22 -8.98 0.07
C PRO A 138 0.31 -8.62 1.45
N ALA A 139 1.61 -8.82 1.69
CA ALA A 139 2.23 -8.58 2.98
C ALA A 139 2.05 -7.14 3.45
N TRP A 140 2.11 -6.19 2.52
CA TRP A 140 1.93 -4.77 2.84
C TRP A 140 0.52 -4.45 3.36
N VAL A 141 -0.51 -5.19 2.95
CA VAL A 141 -1.88 -4.99 3.44
C VAL A 141 -1.99 -5.47 4.89
N LYS A 142 -1.37 -6.61 5.21
CA LYS A 142 -1.26 -7.10 6.60
C LYS A 142 -0.54 -6.10 7.50
N HIS A 143 0.50 -5.45 6.98
CA HIS A 143 1.20 -4.37 7.70
C HIS A 143 0.32 -3.16 7.98
N VAL A 144 -0.53 -2.78 7.02
CA VAL A 144 -1.48 -1.68 7.21
C VAL A 144 -2.54 -2.06 8.26
N ALA A 145 -3.02 -3.29 8.24
CA ALA A 145 -3.98 -3.81 9.22
C ALA A 145 -3.40 -3.81 10.64
N ALA A 146 -2.21 -4.40 10.82
CA ALA A 146 -1.54 -4.48 12.11
C ALA A 146 -1.29 -3.10 12.74
N ALA A 147 -0.76 -2.15 11.96
CA ALA A 147 -0.52 -0.79 12.43
C ALA A 147 -1.81 -0.01 12.76
N SER A 148 -2.97 -0.40 12.20
CA SER A 148 -4.25 0.19 12.58
C SER A 148 -4.75 -0.28 13.95
N ASN A 149 -4.38 -1.50 14.36
CA ASN A 149 -4.73 -2.04 15.67
C ASN A 149 -3.90 -1.43 16.81
N GLU A 150 -2.67 -1.00 16.49
CA GLU A 150 -1.72 -0.48 17.48
C GLU A 150 -1.79 1.03 17.70
N ALA A 151 -2.45 1.80 16.82
CA ALA A 151 -2.52 3.26 16.94
C ALA A 151 -3.49 3.67 18.08
N PRO A 152 -2.98 4.14 19.24
CA PRO A 152 -3.84 4.61 20.31
C PRO A 152 -4.46 5.95 19.89
N GLU A 153 -5.65 6.20 20.42
CA GLU A 153 -6.39 7.44 20.25
C GLU A 153 -5.53 8.65 20.68
N GLY A 154 -5.26 9.58 19.76
CA GLY A 154 -4.94 10.96 20.13
C GLY A 154 -3.50 11.45 20.08
N SER A 155 -2.64 10.99 19.17
CA SER A 155 -1.32 11.61 18.94
C SER A 155 -1.16 12.22 17.55
N GLU A 156 -2.09 13.08 17.15
CA GLU A 156 -1.72 14.22 16.30
C GLU A 156 -1.87 15.48 17.14
N GLU A 157 -0.78 16.26 17.21
CA GLU A 157 -0.67 17.62 17.76
C GLU A 157 -0.07 17.76 19.18
N ASN A 158 1.28 17.66 19.29
CA ASN A 158 2.04 18.77 19.87
C ASN A 158 3.54 18.74 19.53
N ASN A 159 4.05 19.93 19.22
CA ASN A 159 5.47 20.23 19.00
C ASN A 159 6.23 20.31 20.34
N ARG A 160 7.53 19.92 20.30
CA ARG A 160 8.61 20.08 21.33
C ARG A 160 8.50 19.06 22.49
N THR A 161 9.55 18.38 22.97
CA THR A 161 10.98 18.71 23.15
C THR A 161 11.75 17.39 23.36
N ARG A 162 13.07 17.37 23.14
CA ARG A 162 14.00 16.28 23.52
C ARG A 162 13.75 15.80 24.97
N ASP A 163 13.78 14.49 25.19
CA ASP A 163 14.45 13.94 26.40
C ASP A 163 14.93 12.50 26.17
N ASP A 164 16.07 12.22 26.81
CA ASP A 164 16.86 11.00 26.83
C ASP A 164 16.10 9.85 27.50
N GLY A 165 16.07 8.66 26.88
CA GLY A 165 15.45 7.48 27.49
C GLY A 165 15.49 6.23 26.62
N ASN A 166 16.59 5.48 26.72
CA ASN A 166 16.80 4.05 26.41
C ASN A 166 15.87 3.36 25.38
N PRO A 167 16.33 3.02 24.16
CA PRO A 167 15.51 2.35 23.15
C PRO A 167 15.77 0.85 23.16
N ASP A 168 15.17 0.11 24.09
CA ASP A 168 15.05 -1.34 23.97
C ASP A 168 13.56 -1.70 23.93
N ASN A 169 13.15 -2.33 22.81
CA ASN A 169 11.87 -3.00 22.55
C ASN A 169 10.62 -2.16 22.18
N GLN A 170 10.73 -1.19 21.27
CA GLN A 170 9.59 -0.81 20.43
C GLN A 170 9.90 -1.09 18.96
N VAL A 171 9.25 -2.12 18.43
CA VAL A 171 9.36 -2.58 17.03
C VAL A 171 8.89 -1.45 16.12
N GLY A 172 9.82 -0.85 15.38
CA GLY A 172 9.59 0.27 14.46
C GLY A 172 8.87 -0.12 13.18
N SER A 173 7.63 -0.64 13.28
CA SER A 173 6.74 -1.02 12.17
C SER A 173 5.81 0.13 11.71
N VAL A 174 6.05 1.35 12.17
CA VAL A 174 5.07 2.44 12.11
C VAL A 174 5.23 3.32 10.86
N ASP A 175 6.35 3.26 10.15
CA ASP A 175 6.70 4.32 9.20
C ASP A 175 6.11 4.16 7.79
N LEU A 176 6.05 2.94 7.23
CA LEU A 176 5.47 2.72 5.90
C LEU A 176 3.96 2.98 5.93
N THR A 177 3.25 2.35 6.88
CA THR A 177 1.80 2.50 7.03
C THR A 177 1.44 3.96 7.31
N GLN A 178 2.11 4.62 8.27
CA GLN A 178 1.86 6.04 8.52
C GLN A 178 2.15 6.89 7.29
N SER A 179 3.15 6.55 6.48
CA SER A 179 3.46 7.32 5.27
C SER A 179 2.41 7.13 4.17
N ILE A 180 1.92 5.90 3.95
CA ILE A 180 0.79 5.63 3.05
C ILE A 180 -0.44 6.40 3.56
N LEU A 181 -0.78 6.27 4.85
CA LEU A 181 -1.93 6.95 5.47
C LEU A 181 -1.80 8.48 5.48
N LYS A 182 -0.59 9.05 5.57
CA LYS A 182 -0.32 10.50 5.49
C LYS A 182 -0.28 11.04 4.07
N ALA A 183 0.03 10.20 3.08
CA ALA A 183 0.06 10.57 1.67
C ALA A 183 -1.33 10.47 1.02
N LEU A 184 -2.13 9.49 1.44
CA LEU A 184 -3.46 9.23 0.91
C LEU A 184 -4.43 10.43 0.94
N PRO A 185 -4.48 11.31 1.98
CA PRO A 185 -5.39 12.45 1.99
C PRO A 185 -5.05 13.50 0.92
N LYS A 186 -3.82 13.46 0.40
CA LYS A 186 -3.35 14.37 -0.66
C LYS A 186 -3.50 13.74 -2.05
N ALA A 187 -3.90 12.48 -2.15
CA ALA A 187 -4.17 11.80 -3.41
C ALA A 187 -5.53 12.23 -3.98
N SER A 188 -5.76 11.98 -5.27
CA SER A 188 -7.07 12.26 -5.89
C SER A 188 -8.16 11.37 -5.27
N ARG A 189 -9.43 11.81 -5.39
CA ARG A 189 -10.57 11.09 -4.82
C ARG A 189 -10.64 9.64 -5.31
N GLU A 190 -10.36 9.43 -6.59
CA GLU A 190 -10.34 8.12 -7.23
C GLU A 190 -9.33 7.20 -6.53
N VAL A 191 -8.12 7.68 -6.22
CA VAL A 191 -7.09 6.90 -5.54
C VAL A 191 -7.49 6.57 -4.10
N GLN A 192 -8.13 7.53 -3.41
CA GLN A 192 -8.60 7.30 -2.05
C GLN A 192 -9.71 6.24 -2.01
N GLU A 193 -10.67 6.31 -2.93
CA GLU A 193 -11.74 5.33 -3.06
C GLU A 193 -11.18 3.95 -3.43
N ALA A 194 -10.23 3.89 -4.36
CA ALA A 194 -9.64 2.64 -4.80
C ALA A 194 -8.85 1.92 -3.69
N PHE A 195 -8.09 2.68 -2.88
CA PHE A 195 -7.45 2.17 -1.66
C PHE A 195 -8.45 1.59 -0.66
N VAL A 196 -9.55 2.33 -0.45
CA VAL A 196 -10.60 1.94 0.48
C VAL A 196 -11.33 0.67 -0.01
N CYS A 197 -11.61 0.54 -1.31
CA CYS A 197 -12.16 -0.68 -1.90
C CYS A 197 -11.22 -1.88 -1.70
N LEU A 198 -9.92 -1.71 -1.93
CA LEU A 198 -8.93 -2.76 -1.71
C LEU A 198 -8.94 -3.25 -0.26
N LEU A 199 -8.93 -2.33 0.71
CA LEU A 199 -8.97 -2.70 2.12
C LEU A 199 -10.29 -3.40 2.48
N ALA A 200 -11.43 -2.93 1.96
CA ALA A 200 -12.74 -3.54 2.21
C ALA A 200 -12.84 -4.97 1.67
N ARG A 201 -12.29 -5.23 0.47
CA ARG A 201 -12.23 -6.58 -0.10
C ARG A 201 -11.31 -7.49 0.71
N HIS A 202 -10.17 -6.97 1.16
CA HIS A 202 -9.28 -7.71 2.06
C HIS A 202 -9.95 -8.05 3.39
N THR A 203 -10.71 -7.12 3.98
CA THR A 203 -11.53 -7.39 5.16
C THR A 203 -12.48 -8.58 4.95
N VAL A 204 -13.15 -8.66 3.80
CA VAL A 204 -14.03 -9.80 3.49
C VAL A 204 -13.22 -11.10 3.50
N SER A 205 -12.05 -11.11 2.86
CA SER A 205 -11.15 -12.27 2.86
C SER A 205 -10.69 -12.66 4.28
N CYS A 206 -10.39 -11.69 5.16
CA CYS A 206 -10.04 -11.96 6.55
C CYS A 206 -11.18 -12.68 7.28
N PHE A 207 -12.41 -12.22 7.11
CA PHE A 207 -13.58 -12.85 7.75
C PHE A 207 -13.85 -14.26 7.20
N GLU A 208 -13.60 -14.49 5.91
CA GLU A 208 -13.70 -15.83 5.32
C GLU A 208 -12.59 -16.77 5.82
N GLY A 209 -11.39 -16.24 6.05
CA GLY A 209 -10.26 -16.94 6.65
C GLY A 209 -10.31 -17.11 8.17
N SER A 210 -11.33 -16.57 8.84
CA SER A 210 -11.42 -16.50 10.31
C SER A 210 -10.34 -15.64 10.99
N ASP A 211 -9.68 -14.75 10.24
CA ASP A 211 -8.71 -13.76 10.74
C ASP A 211 -9.44 -12.49 11.23
N TYR A 212 -10.31 -12.66 12.23
CA TYR A 212 -11.28 -11.63 12.63
C TYR A 212 -10.64 -10.36 13.22
N ASP A 213 -9.57 -10.50 14.01
CA ASP A 213 -8.88 -9.36 14.62
C ASP A 213 -8.23 -8.44 13.56
N GLU A 214 -7.70 -9.03 12.48
CA GLU A 214 -7.16 -8.28 11.34
C GLU A 214 -8.30 -7.59 10.56
N GLY A 215 -9.37 -8.35 10.27
CA GLY A 215 -10.53 -7.82 9.56
C GLY A 215 -11.18 -6.64 10.28
N VAL A 216 -11.37 -6.73 11.59
CA VAL A 216 -11.95 -5.66 12.41
C VAL A 216 -11.07 -4.42 12.45
N GLY A 217 -9.75 -4.59 12.56
CA GLY A 217 -8.79 -3.48 12.50
C GLY A 217 -8.89 -2.69 11.20
N LEU A 218 -8.99 -3.40 10.07
CA LEU A 218 -9.18 -2.81 8.76
C LEU A 218 -10.52 -2.08 8.65
N VAL A 219 -11.61 -2.67 9.13
CA VAL A 219 -12.92 -2.00 9.11
C VAL A 219 -12.88 -0.69 9.88
N HIS A 220 -12.26 -0.70 11.04
CA HIS A 220 -12.11 0.49 11.86
C HIS A 220 -11.32 1.59 11.14
N LEU A 221 -10.21 1.22 10.48
CA LEU A 221 -9.41 2.11 9.66
C LEU A 221 -10.24 2.74 8.54
N ILE A 222 -10.93 1.90 7.77
CA ILE A 222 -11.67 2.31 6.59
C ILE A 222 -12.83 3.24 6.99
N CYS A 223 -13.60 2.85 8.01
CA CYS A 223 -14.72 3.66 8.47
C CYS A 223 -14.26 5.02 8.99
N ARG A 224 -13.22 5.07 9.84
CA ARG A 224 -12.65 6.35 10.30
C ARG A 224 -12.23 7.23 9.13
N ARG A 225 -11.74 6.62 8.04
CA ARG A 225 -11.28 7.35 6.87
C ARG A 225 -12.43 7.94 6.08
N ILE A 226 -13.48 7.16 5.81
CA ILE A 226 -14.67 7.61 5.09
C ILE A 226 -15.40 8.71 5.89
N LEU A 227 -15.56 8.51 7.20
CA LEU A 227 -16.21 9.50 8.07
C LEU A 227 -15.42 10.83 8.12
N ARG A 228 -14.07 10.78 8.17
CA ARG A 228 -13.23 11.99 8.14
C ARG A 228 -13.27 12.71 6.80
N SER A 229 -13.33 11.99 5.68
CA SER A 229 -13.35 12.61 4.35
C SER A 229 -14.72 13.18 3.98
N LYS A 230 -15.78 12.86 4.73
CA LYS A 230 -17.19 13.14 4.38
C LYS A 230 -17.53 12.67 2.95
N ALA A 231 -16.80 11.67 2.44
CA ALA A 231 -16.99 11.18 1.10
C ALA A 231 -18.28 10.37 1.03
N SER A 232 -19.08 10.59 0.00
CA SER A 232 -20.15 9.65 -0.36
C SER A 232 -19.50 8.36 -0.89
N LEU A 233 -19.99 7.21 -0.44
CA LEU A 233 -19.56 5.91 -0.98
C LEU A 233 -19.89 5.85 -2.48
N SER A 234 -18.95 5.34 -3.28
CA SER A 234 -19.26 4.91 -4.64
C SER A 234 -20.10 3.63 -4.59
N GLY A 235 -20.87 3.32 -5.65
CA GLY A 235 -21.73 2.13 -5.68
C GLY A 235 -20.96 0.83 -5.41
N SER A 236 -19.79 0.66 -6.03
CA SER A 236 -18.90 -0.50 -5.77
C SER A 236 -18.46 -0.57 -4.31
N LEU A 237 -18.11 0.55 -3.69
CA LEU A 237 -17.65 0.55 -2.31
C LEU A 237 -18.80 0.26 -1.34
N GLN A 238 -20.01 0.72 -1.65
CA GLN A 238 -21.21 0.42 -0.88
C GLN A 238 -21.54 -1.07 -0.89
N ASP A 239 -21.37 -1.76 -2.02
CA ASP A 239 -21.55 -3.20 -2.13
C ASP A 239 -20.54 -3.97 -1.27
N ASP A 240 -19.25 -3.60 -1.35
CA ASP A 240 -18.19 -4.21 -0.55
C ASP A 240 -18.41 -3.98 0.96
N PHE A 241 -18.81 -2.76 1.35
CA PHE A 241 -19.16 -2.46 2.75
C PHE A 241 -20.40 -3.19 3.25
N THR A 242 -21.39 -3.40 2.38
CA THR A 242 -22.58 -4.19 2.73
C THR A 242 -22.21 -5.64 2.98
N ARG A 243 -21.27 -6.21 2.20
CA ARG A 243 -20.74 -7.56 2.45
C ARG A 243 -19.99 -7.63 3.79
N VAL A 244 -19.12 -6.67 4.06
CA VAL A 244 -18.41 -6.53 5.34
C VAL A 244 -19.39 -6.46 6.52
N TYR A 245 -20.43 -5.62 6.42
CA TYR A 245 -21.48 -5.49 7.43
C TYR A 245 -22.21 -6.81 7.70
N ASN A 246 -22.63 -7.50 6.63
CA ASN A 246 -23.38 -8.75 6.75
C ASN A 246 -22.53 -9.84 7.41
N ARG A 247 -21.23 -9.91 7.10
CA ARG A 247 -20.29 -10.85 7.74
C ARG A 247 -20.09 -10.51 9.21
N LEU A 248 -19.74 -9.27 9.55
CA LEU A 248 -19.58 -8.83 10.95
C LEU A 248 -20.83 -9.08 11.78
N SER A 249 -22.01 -8.77 11.24
CA SER A 249 -23.28 -8.95 11.94
C SER A 249 -23.65 -10.42 12.17
N SER A 250 -23.10 -11.34 11.37
CA SER A 250 -23.32 -12.78 11.53
C SER A 250 -22.47 -13.44 12.62
N MET A 251 -21.47 -12.73 13.15
CA MET A 251 -20.48 -13.30 14.06
C MET A 251 -20.90 -13.34 15.53
N ASP A 252 -22.06 -12.78 15.90
CA ASP A 252 -22.66 -12.76 17.25
C ASP A 252 -21.63 -12.66 18.42
N ASP A 253 -20.67 -11.75 18.28
CA ASP A 253 -19.61 -11.50 19.26
C ASP A 253 -19.69 -10.04 19.73
N GLU A 254 -19.87 -9.86 21.04
CA GLU A 254 -19.99 -8.54 21.68
C GLU A 254 -18.79 -7.63 21.40
N ARG A 255 -17.60 -8.21 21.20
CA ARG A 255 -16.37 -7.46 20.92
C ARG A 255 -16.43 -6.67 19.61
N PHE A 256 -17.29 -7.08 18.67
CA PHE A 256 -17.41 -6.44 17.36
C PHE A 256 -18.59 -5.45 17.26
N GLN A 257 -19.38 -5.30 18.33
CA GLN A 257 -20.57 -4.43 18.31
C GLN A 257 -20.21 -2.96 18.01
N ALA A 258 -19.12 -2.46 18.58
CA ALA A 258 -18.64 -1.11 18.28
C ALA A 258 -18.30 -0.93 16.79
N THR A 259 -17.65 -1.92 16.18
CA THR A 259 -17.29 -1.94 14.76
C THR A 259 -18.52 -2.06 13.87
N ILE A 260 -19.50 -2.88 14.25
CA ILE A 260 -20.78 -3.01 13.54
C ILE A 260 -21.53 -1.66 13.50
N LEU A 261 -21.58 -0.94 14.62
CA LEU A 261 -22.19 0.38 14.68
C LEU A 261 -21.47 1.39 13.79
N LEU A 262 -20.13 1.36 13.78
CA LEU A 262 -19.31 2.22 12.93
C LEU A 262 -19.57 1.96 11.43
N VAL A 263 -19.70 0.70 11.03
CA VAL A 263 -20.05 0.32 9.65
C VAL A 263 -21.45 0.77 9.29
N LYS A 264 -22.42 0.65 10.21
CA LYS A 264 -23.78 1.18 10.01
C LYS A 264 -23.75 2.69 9.76
N GLU A 265 -22.97 3.44 10.53
CA GLU A 265 -22.84 4.89 10.36
C GLU A 265 -22.31 5.26 8.97
N VAL A 266 -21.36 4.48 8.44
CA VAL A 266 -20.81 4.67 7.09
C VAL A 266 -21.80 4.29 5.99
N LEU A 267 -22.59 3.23 6.20
CA LEU A 267 -23.57 2.73 5.24
C LEU A 267 -24.87 3.54 5.21
N LEU A 268 -25.19 4.28 6.27
CA LEU A 268 -26.33 5.18 6.28
C LEU A 268 -26.09 6.29 5.24
N PRO A 269 -27.06 6.58 4.37
CA PRO A 269 -26.90 7.66 3.41
C PRO A 269 -26.59 8.95 4.17
N CYS A 270 -25.53 9.64 3.76
CA CYS A 270 -25.29 11.03 4.14
C CYS A 270 -26.43 11.89 3.58
N GLU A 271 -27.60 11.86 4.22
CA GLU A 271 -28.67 12.81 3.98
C GLU A 271 -28.25 14.15 4.58
N LYS A 272 -27.52 14.96 3.80
CA LYS A 272 -27.41 16.42 3.99
C LYS A 272 -27.31 17.13 2.65
#